data_AF-A0AAT9GZP3-F1
#
_entry.id   AF-A0AAT9GZP3-F1
#
_cell.length_a   1.000
_cell.length_b   1.000
_cell.length_c   1.000
_cell.angle_alpha   90.00
_cell.angle_beta   90.00
_cell.angle_gamma   90.00
#
_symmetry.space_group_name_H-M   'P 1'
#
loop_
_entity.id
_entity.type
_entity.pdbx_description
1 polymer ?
#
loop_
_entity_poly.entity_id
_entity_poly.type
_entity_poly.pdbx_seq_one_letter_code
_entity_poly.pdbx_strand_id
1 'polypeptide(L)'
;MEQLTINTIEKAFLAEGLDITLMPGVDHLQNESDKNAVIKNYIADVVIRALNNEGQDKPWVADYSDSDQLKYENWYEYSPSSGWSLRFVVYWFTVTNCGSRRVFRTRAIGRYFWENFSDLIKEIL
;
A
#
# COMPACT_ATOMS: atom_id res chain seq x y z
N MET A 1 -2.93 -20.47 -2.73
CA MET A 1 -2.55 -19.19 -2.10
C MET A 1 -2.95 -19.31 -0.65
N GLU A 2 -2.04 -19.05 0.28
CA GLU A 2 -2.45 -18.82 1.67
C GLU A 2 -3.45 -17.67 1.71
N GLN A 3 -4.50 -17.84 2.50
CA GLN A 3 -5.56 -16.85 2.60
C GLN A 3 -5.07 -15.72 3.50
N LEU A 4 -4.91 -14.52 2.93
CA LEU A 4 -4.62 -13.31 3.69
C LEU A 4 -5.77 -13.04 4.68
N THR A 5 -5.41 -12.81 5.95
CA THR A 5 -6.34 -12.62 7.07
C THR A 5 -6.54 -11.15 7.43
N ILE A 6 -5.61 -10.29 6.99
CA ILE A 6 -5.65 -8.84 7.16
C ILE A 6 -6.58 -8.22 6.12
N ASN A 7 -7.86 -8.07 6.48
CA ASN A 7 -8.92 -7.55 5.61
C ASN A 7 -9.56 -6.26 6.11
N THR A 8 -9.04 -5.66 7.19
CA THR A 8 -9.45 -4.34 7.69
C THR A 8 -8.24 -3.52 8.10
N ILE A 9 -8.41 -2.20 8.21
CA ILE A 9 -7.35 -1.28 8.63
C ILE A 9 -6.93 -1.58 10.08
N GLU A 10 -7.88 -1.86 10.96
CA GLU A 10 -7.63 -2.19 12.37
C GLU A 10 -6.73 -3.42 12.50
N LYS A 11 -7.00 -4.47 11.71
CA LYS A 11 -6.16 -5.66 11.68
C LYS A 11 -4.74 -5.38 11.20
N ALA A 12 -4.59 -4.51 10.20
CA ALA A 12 -3.28 -4.11 9.72
C ALA A 12 -2.48 -3.36 10.79
N PHE A 13 -3.12 -2.41 11.48
CA PHE A 13 -2.48 -1.69 12.59
C PHE A 13 -2.09 -2.63 13.73
N LEU A 14 -2.99 -3.53 14.12
CA LEU A 14 -2.71 -4.54 15.14
C LEU A 14 -1.53 -5.46 14.76
N ALA A 15 -1.48 -5.91 13.50
CA ALA A 15 -0.40 -6.75 12.99
C ALA A 15 0.97 -6.06 13.04
N GLU A 16 1.00 -4.73 12.87
CA GLU A 16 2.21 -3.90 12.98
C GLU A 16 2.47 -3.41 14.42
N GLY A 17 1.66 -3.81 15.39
CA GLY A 17 1.79 -3.39 16.80
C GLY A 17 1.48 -1.92 17.05
N LEU A 18 0.63 -1.30 16.21
CA LEU A 18 0.28 0.11 16.26
C LEU A 18 -1.14 0.33 16.81
N ASP A 19 -1.33 1.45 17.50
CA ASP A 19 -2.65 1.93 17.90
C ASP A 19 -3.27 2.75 16.77
N ILE A 20 -4.40 2.29 16.24
CA ILE A 20 -5.12 2.97 15.15
C ILE A 20 -5.66 4.36 15.55
N THR A 21 -5.75 4.67 16.84
CA THR A 21 -6.18 6.00 17.30
C THR A 21 -5.04 7.03 17.29
N LEU A 22 -3.79 6.58 17.14
CA LEU A 22 -2.60 7.43 17.13
C LEU A 22 -2.15 7.70 15.69
N MET A 23 -2.61 8.82 15.14
CA MET A 23 -2.26 9.28 13.79
C MET A 23 -1.09 10.29 13.80
N PRO A 24 -0.40 10.48 12.64
CA PRO A 24 0.60 11.53 12.51
C PRO A 24 0.03 12.91 12.87
N GLY A 25 0.81 13.72 13.58
CA GLY A 25 0.43 15.09 13.90
C GLY A 25 0.38 15.96 12.64
N VAL A 26 -0.80 16.44 12.27
CA VAL A 26 -1.03 17.23 11.04
C VAL A 26 -1.56 18.64 11.33
N ASP A 27 -1.58 19.06 12.60
CA ASP A 27 -2.17 20.33 13.04
C ASP A 27 -1.51 21.57 12.44
N HIS A 28 -0.27 21.44 11.95
CA HIS A 28 0.48 22.50 11.30
C HIS A 28 0.09 22.72 9.82
N LEU A 29 -0.66 21.79 9.21
CA LEU A 29 -1.15 21.93 7.85
C LEU A 29 -2.41 22.81 7.83
N GLN A 30 -2.49 23.72 6.84
CA GLN A 30 -3.52 24.76 6.83
C GLN A 30 -4.87 24.29 6.28
N ASN A 31 -4.87 23.36 5.31
CA ASN A 31 -6.09 22.88 4.68
C ASN A 31 -6.41 21.45 5.16
N GLU A 32 -7.70 21.09 5.14
CA GLU A 32 -8.13 19.74 5.54
C GLU A 32 -7.75 18.68 4.50
N SER A 33 -7.59 19.06 3.23
CA SER A 33 -7.18 18.13 2.17
C SER A 33 -5.78 17.57 2.40
N ASP A 34 -4.82 18.40 2.79
CA ASP A 34 -3.43 17.98 3.01
C ASP A 34 -3.33 17.16 4.30
N LYS A 35 -4.07 17.55 5.34
CA LYS A 35 -4.20 16.75 6.58
C LYS A 35 -4.70 15.34 6.27
N ASN A 36 -5.81 15.25 5.54
CA ASN A 36 -6.40 13.97 5.15
C ASN A 36 -5.44 13.17 4.27
N ALA A 37 -4.77 13.81 3.30
CA ALA A 37 -3.80 13.14 2.45
C ALA A 37 -2.67 12.51 3.27
N VAL A 38 -2.08 13.23 4.23
CA VAL A 38 -1.01 12.69 5.09
C VAL A 38 -1.50 11.48 5.89
N ILE A 39 -2.65 11.60 6.55
CA ILE A 39 -3.24 10.52 7.35
C ILE A 39 -3.53 9.29 6.49
N LYS A 40 -4.17 9.47 5.33
CA LYS A 40 -4.56 8.36 4.45
C LYS A 40 -3.35 7.69 3.80
N ASN A 41 -2.32 8.46 3.43
CA ASN A 41 -1.08 7.89 2.95
C ASN A 41 -0.37 7.06 4.03
N TYR A 42 -0.35 7.53 5.28
CA TYR A 42 0.18 6.76 6.41
C TYR A 42 -0.57 5.45 6.63
N ILE A 43 -1.90 5.49 6.63
CA ILE A 43 -2.75 4.30 6.76
C ILE A 43 -2.45 3.30 5.64
N ALA A 44 -2.36 3.77 4.39
CA ALA A 44 -2.05 2.90 3.25
C ALA A 44 -0.69 2.23 3.42
N ASP A 45 0.32 2.97 3.86
CA ASP A 45 1.65 2.42 4.06
C ASP A 45 1.69 1.40 5.21
N VAL A 46 0.91 1.60 6.29
CA VAL A 46 0.73 0.59 7.36
C VAL A 46 0.08 -0.69 6.81
N VAL A 47 -1.00 -0.57 6.04
CA VAL A 47 -1.69 -1.72 5.45
C VAL A 47 -0.77 -2.50 4.51
N ILE A 48 -0.02 -1.81 3.66
CA ILE A 48 0.91 -2.45 2.72
C ILE A 48 2.03 -3.19 3.46
N ARG A 49 2.61 -2.60 4.50
CA ARG A 49 3.61 -3.29 5.34
C ARG A 49 3.03 -4.53 5.99
N ALA A 50 1.87 -4.40 6.64
CA ALA A 50 1.20 -5.51 7.31
C ALA A 50 0.95 -6.68 6.36
N LEU A 51 0.43 -6.39 5.16
CA LEU A 51 0.18 -7.41 4.13
C LEU A 51 1.47 -8.04 3.58
N ASN A 52 2.54 -7.28 3.43
CA ASN A 52 3.83 -7.82 2.98
C ASN A 52 4.48 -8.75 4.02
N ASN A 53 4.27 -8.44 5.29
CA ASN A 53 4.79 -9.16 6.46
C ASN A 53 3.94 -10.38 6.84
N GLU A 54 2.68 -10.43 6.41
CA GLU A 54 1.78 -11.55 6.71
C GLU A 54 2.37 -12.89 6.24
N GLY A 55 2.43 -13.86 7.17
CA GLY A 55 3.01 -15.18 6.93
C GLY A 55 4.52 -15.18 6.67
N GLN A 56 5.25 -14.14 7.07
CA GLN A 56 6.72 -14.08 6.98
C GLN A 56 7.37 -14.23 8.35
N ASP A 57 8.47 -14.99 8.42
CA ASP A 57 9.27 -15.12 9.66
C ASP A 57 10.01 -13.82 10.02
N LYS A 58 10.27 -12.98 9.02
CA LYS A 58 10.94 -11.68 9.16
C LYS A 58 10.21 -10.64 8.32
N PRO A 59 10.18 -9.36 8.74
CA PRO A 59 9.60 -8.30 7.94
C PRO A 59 10.18 -8.27 6.53
N TRP A 60 9.31 -8.20 5.53
CA TRP A 60 9.74 -8.06 4.15
C TRP A 60 10.05 -6.60 3.83
N VAL A 61 11.24 -6.36 3.30
CA VAL A 61 11.69 -5.04 2.88
C VAL A 61 12.14 -5.13 1.42
N ALA A 62 11.71 -4.18 0.61
CA ALA A 62 12.17 -4.07 -0.76
C ALA A 62 13.67 -3.73 -0.81
N ASP A 63 14.48 -4.61 -1.38
CA ASP A 63 15.88 -4.40 -1.67
C ASP A 63 16.02 -3.92 -3.12
N TYR A 64 16.17 -2.61 -3.29
CA TYR A 64 16.36 -1.97 -4.60
C TYR A 64 17.77 -2.12 -5.17
N SER A 65 18.65 -2.89 -4.53
CA SER A 65 19.93 -3.32 -5.10
C SER A 65 19.88 -4.76 -5.65
N ASP A 66 18.93 -5.57 -5.21
CA ASP A 66 18.73 -6.95 -5.65
C ASP A 66 17.79 -7.03 -6.87
N SER A 67 18.32 -7.43 -8.04
CA SER A 67 17.56 -7.62 -9.28
C SER A 67 16.68 -8.86 -9.34
N ASP A 68 16.96 -9.84 -8.49
CA ASP A 68 16.23 -11.10 -8.45
C ASP A 68 15.02 -11.02 -7.50
N GLN A 69 15.04 -10.06 -6.56
CA GLN A 69 13.87 -9.78 -5.74
C GLN A 69 12.76 -9.12 -6.57
N LEU A 70 11.72 -9.89 -6.86
CA LEU A 70 10.50 -9.39 -7.51
C LEU A 70 9.78 -8.36 -6.63
N LYS A 71 9.37 -7.27 -7.26
CA LYS A 71 8.69 -6.13 -6.65
C LYS A 71 7.49 -5.78 -7.51
N TYR A 72 6.33 -5.67 -6.89
CA TYR A 72 5.07 -5.40 -7.59
C TYR A 72 4.48 -4.06 -7.17
N GLU A 73 3.75 -3.43 -8.08
CA GLU A 73 3.00 -2.21 -7.79
C GLU A 73 1.65 -2.20 -8.49
N ASN A 74 0.74 -1.39 -7.97
CA ASN A 74 -0.52 -1.09 -8.65
C ASN A 74 -0.30 0.01 -9.69
N TRP A 75 -0.66 -0.25 -10.94
CA TRP A 75 -0.74 0.74 -12.00
C TRP A 75 -2.20 1.17 -12.19
N TYR A 76 -2.48 2.44 -11.90
CA TYR A 76 -3.82 3.00 -12.00
C TYR A 76 -4.03 3.71 -13.33
N GLU A 77 -5.27 3.69 -13.82
CA GLU A 77 -5.69 4.42 -15.01
C GLU A 77 -6.94 5.25 -14.69
N TYR A 78 -6.92 6.51 -15.11
CA TYR A 78 -8.05 7.42 -14.99
C TYR A 78 -8.95 7.32 -16.21
N SER A 79 -10.26 7.17 -15.97
CA SER A 79 -11.29 7.36 -16.98
C SER A 79 -12.24 8.49 -16.57
N PRO A 80 -12.59 9.44 -17.47
CA PRO A 80 -13.59 10.45 -17.18
C PRO A 80 -14.96 9.89 -16.76
N SER A 81 -15.32 8.68 -17.20
CA SER A 81 -16.61 8.06 -16.88
C SER A 81 -16.63 7.29 -15.56
N SER A 82 -15.46 6.94 -15.02
CA SER A 82 -15.33 5.94 -13.96
C SER A 82 -14.31 6.29 -12.87
N GLY A 83 -13.62 7.42 -12.99
CA GLY A 83 -12.55 7.83 -12.09
C GLY A 83 -11.29 6.97 -12.23
N TRP A 84 -10.50 6.91 -11.15
CA TRP A 84 -9.31 6.05 -11.05
C TRP A 84 -9.69 4.58 -10.83
N SER A 85 -9.05 3.69 -11.59
CA SER A 85 -9.22 2.25 -11.46
C SER A 85 -7.89 1.51 -11.55
N LEU A 86 -7.79 0.34 -10.93
CA LEU A 86 -6.62 -0.53 -11.11
C LEU A 86 -6.62 -1.12 -12.51
N ARG A 87 -5.64 -0.74 -13.34
CA ARG A 87 -5.43 -1.33 -14.67
C ARG A 87 -4.69 -2.65 -14.56
N PHE A 88 -3.51 -2.64 -13.91
CA PHE A 88 -2.67 -3.84 -13.74
C PHE A 88 -1.91 -3.82 -12.41
N VAL A 89 -1.59 -5.02 -11.91
CA VAL A 89 -0.49 -5.20 -10.94
C VAL A 89 0.72 -5.62 -11.74
N VAL A 90 1.69 -4.71 -11.87
CA VAL A 90 2.90 -4.89 -12.69
C VAL A 90 4.08 -5.24 -11.78
N TYR A 91 5.08 -5.91 -12.33
CA TYR A 91 6.34 -6.16 -11.65
C TYR A 91 7.44 -5.34 -12.31
N TRP A 92 8.44 -4.97 -11.53
CA TRP A 92 9.59 -4.21 -12.02
C TRP A 92 10.89 -4.94 -11.72
N PHE A 93 11.77 -4.97 -12.72
CA PHE A 93 13.16 -5.40 -12.54
C PHE A 93 13.95 -4.29 -11.84
N THR A 94 14.89 -4.60 -10.96
CA THR A 94 15.67 -3.58 -10.24
C THR A 94 16.54 -2.69 -11.15
N VAL A 95 16.74 -3.08 -12.42
CA VAL A 95 17.45 -2.27 -13.44
C VAL A 95 16.58 -1.21 -14.13
N THR A 96 15.28 -1.13 -13.83
CA THR A 96 14.41 -0.08 -14.36
C THR A 96 14.38 1.16 -13.45
N ASN A 97 14.18 2.34 -14.04
CA ASN A 97 14.02 3.63 -13.33
C ASN A 97 12.68 3.71 -12.57
N CYS A 98 12.30 2.67 -11.83
CA CYS A 98 11.02 2.63 -11.14
C CYS A 98 11.21 2.93 -9.65
N GLY A 99 10.60 4.04 -9.22
CA GLY A 99 10.71 4.62 -7.88
C GLY A 99 9.38 4.67 -7.14
N SER A 100 8.52 3.66 -7.28
CA SER A 100 7.27 3.65 -6.51
C SER A 100 7.54 3.29 -5.06
N ARG A 101 7.00 4.12 -4.15
CA ARG A 101 7.14 3.93 -2.69
C ARG A 101 6.24 2.82 -2.14
N ARG A 102 5.24 2.36 -2.93
CA ARG A 102 4.25 1.36 -2.52
C ARG A 102 4.46 0.05 -3.26
N VAL A 103 5.35 -0.74 -2.68
CA VAL A 103 5.78 -2.01 -3.26
C VAL A 103 5.16 -3.18 -2.51
N PHE A 104 4.69 -4.16 -3.29
CA PHE A 104 4.16 -5.42 -2.80
C PHE A 104 5.15 -6.55 -3.11
N ARG A 105 5.32 -7.46 -2.15
CA ARG A 105 6.17 -8.66 -2.28
C ARG A 105 5.68 -9.62 -3.36
N THR A 106 4.37 -9.67 -3.60
CA THR A 106 3.78 -10.53 -4.63
C THR A 106 2.66 -9.82 -5.39
N ARG A 107 2.41 -10.27 -6.62
CA ARG A 107 1.28 -9.79 -7.44
C ARG A 107 -0.08 -9.99 -6.75
N ALA A 108 -0.22 -11.10 -6.02
CA ALA A 108 -1.46 -11.45 -5.33
C ALA A 108 -1.76 -10.44 -4.21
N ILE A 109 -0.74 -10.04 -3.45
CA ILE A 109 -0.90 -9.02 -2.40
C ILE A 109 -1.33 -7.68 -3.01
N GLY A 110 -0.67 -7.22 -4.07
CA GLY A 110 -1.05 -5.96 -4.73
C GLY A 110 -2.47 -5.96 -5.29
N ARG A 111 -2.95 -7.12 -5.78
CA ARG A 111 -4.35 -7.28 -6.22
C ARG A 111 -5.31 -7.28 -5.05
N TYR A 112 -5.01 -8.06 -4.01
CA TYR A 112 -5.82 -8.16 -2.81
C TYR A 112 -5.98 -6.80 -2.12
N PHE A 113 -4.90 -6.02 -2.06
CA PHE A 113 -4.91 -4.67 -1.51
C PHE A 113 -5.91 -3.77 -2.22
N TRP A 114 -5.94 -3.77 -3.56
CA TRP A 114 -6.96 -3.04 -4.30
C TRP A 114 -8.37 -3.57 -4.02
N GLU A 115 -8.57 -4.89 -4.07
CA GLU A 115 -9.90 -5.50 -3.92
C GLU A 115 -10.52 -5.23 -2.54
N ASN A 116 -9.72 -5.13 -1.47
CA ASN A 116 -10.20 -4.96 -0.09
C ASN A 116 -10.07 -3.53 0.43
N PHE A 117 -9.18 -2.71 -0.14
CA PHE A 117 -8.86 -1.37 0.36
C PHE A 117 -8.94 -0.29 -0.74
N SER A 118 -9.68 -0.52 -1.84
CA SER A 118 -9.77 0.44 -2.95
C SER A 118 -10.20 1.84 -2.53
N ASP A 119 -11.04 1.98 -1.51
CA ASP A 119 -11.53 3.29 -1.06
C ASP A 119 -10.40 4.14 -0.48
N LEU A 120 -9.47 3.52 0.25
CA LEU A 120 -8.26 4.19 0.73
C LEU A 120 -7.41 4.74 -0.42
N ILE A 121 -7.36 4.00 -1.53
CA ILE A 121 -6.59 4.38 -2.71
C ILE A 121 -7.29 5.49 -3.51
N LYS A 122 -8.61 5.43 -3.67
CA LYS A 122 -9.38 6.47 -4.38
C LYS A 122 -9.28 7.83 -3.67
N GLU A 123 -9.05 7.85 -2.37
CA GLU A 123 -8.88 9.07 -1.59
C GLU A 123 -7.49 9.72 -1.70
N ILE A 124 -6.49 9.00 -2.23
CA ILE A 124 -5.10 9.47 -2.31
C ILE A 124 -4.53 9.53 -3.74
N LEU A 125 -5.33 9.20 -4.75
CA LEU A 125 -5.05 9.34 -6.19
C LEU A 125 -5.79 10.56 -6.78
#